data_AF-A0A353Y396-F1
#
_entry.id   AF-A0A353Y396-F1
#
_cell.length_a   1.000
_cell.length_b   1.000
_cell.length_c   1.000
_cell.angle_alpha   90.00
_cell.angle_beta   90.00
_cell.angle_gamma   90.00
#
_symmetry.space_group_name_H-M   'P 1'
#
loop_
_entity.id
_entity.type
_entity.pdbx_description
1 polymer ?
#
loop_
_entity_poly.entity_id
_entity_poly.type
_entity_poly.pdbx_seq_one_letter_code
_entity_poly.pdbx_strand_id
1 'polypeptide(L)'
;ILTNLHVVAGANRIELTFHDGTQSPAVMTGGQIHNDLAVLQAQKLPDDLKAATMRSTAELQPGDGVVAVGFPFGIGPSVSSGVVSGLKRSFRSPEGKQQIGNLIQFDAAANPGNSGGP
;
A
#
# COMPACT_ATOMS: atom_id res chain seq x y z
N ILE A 1 -10.66 1.97 2.26
CA ILE A 1 -9.27 2.27 1.87
C ILE A 1 -8.38 1.13 2.36
N LEU A 2 -7.48 0.62 1.51
CA LEU A 2 -6.53 -0.44 1.87
C LEU A 2 -5.15 0.20 2.11
N THR A 3 -4.42 -0.26 3.11
CA THR A 3 -3.05 0.19 3.39
C THR A 3 -2.28 -0.90 4.14
N ASN A 4 -0.99 -0.67 4.39
CA ASN A 4 -0.23 -1.52 5.30
C ASN A 4 -0.60 -1.25 6.76
N LEU A 5 -0.65 -2.30 7.59
CA LEU A 5 -1.01 -2.15 9.00
C LEU A 5 0.01 -1.30 9.76
N HIS A 6 1.31 -1.47 9.49
CA HIS A 6 2.37 -0.71 10.16
C HIS A 6 2.27 0.80 9.94
N VAL A 7 1.57 1.26 8.89
CA VAL A 7 1.36 2.69 8.62
C VAL A 7 0.42 3.32 9.64
N VAL A 8 -0.53 2.55 10.17
CA VAL A 8 -1.60 3.04 11.06
C VAL A 8 -1.54 2.45 12.47
N ALA A 9 -0.65 1.48 12.70
CA ALA A 9 -0.50 0.82 13.99
C ALA A 9 -0.13 1.82 15.10
N GLY A 10 -0.90 1.84 16.19
CA GLY A 10 -0.67 2.73 17.33
C GLY A 10 -1.08 4.19 17.10
N ALA A 11 -1.66 4.53 15.95
CA ALA A 11 -2.17 5.87 15.70
C ALA A 11 -3.42 6.15 16.55
N ASN A 12 -3.40 7.24 17.32
CA ASN A 12 -4.57 7.71 18.08
C ASN A 12 -5.64 8.35 17.18
N ARG A 13 -5.23 8.91 16.04
CA ARG A 13 -6.10 9.53 15.04
C ARG A 13 -5.54 9.20 13.66
N ILE A 14 -6.45 8.87 12.74
CA ILE A 14 -6.13 8.65 11.32
C ILE A 14 -6.88 9.70 10.52
N GLU A 15 -6.16 10.41 9.66
CA GLU A 15 -6.70 11.38 8.72
C GLU A 15 -6.24 11.01 7.32
N LEU A 16 -7.18 10.96 6.39
CA LEU A 16 -6.95 10.67 4.98
C LEU A 16 -6.96 11.98 4.21
N THR A 17 -6.02 12.14 3.28
CA THR A 17 -6.03 13.23 2.30
C THR A 17 -6.27 12.60 0.92
N PHE A 18 -7.35 13.01 0.26
CA PHE A 18 -7.70 12.56 -1.08
C PHE A 18 -7.02 13.42 -2.16
N HIS A 19 -7.07 12.96 -3.40
CA HIS A 19 -6.39 13.60 -4.54
C HIS A 19 -6.86 15.03 -4.85
N ASP A 20 -8.10 15.36 -4.48
CA ASP A 20 -8.72 16.69 -4.59
C ASP A 20 -8.34 17.62 -3.43
N GLY A 21 -7.55 17.12 -2.46
CA GLY A 21 -7.18 17.82 -1.24
C GLY A 21 -8.18 17.67 -0.10
N THR A 22 -9.34 17.02 -0.32
CA THR A 22 -10.32 16.77 0.74
C THR A 22 -9.68 15.92 1.85
N GLN A 23 -9.91 16.32 3.10
CA GLN A 23 -9.48 15.57 4.27
C GLN A 23 -10.65 14.86 4.94
N SER A 24 -10.42 13.64 5.43
CA SER A 24 -11.41 12.89 6.17
C SER A 24 -10.80 12.11 7.33
N PRO A 25 -11.33 12.26 8.56
CA PRO A 25 -11.02 11.32 9.63
C PRO A 25 -11.43 9.90 9.22
N ALA A 26 -10.64 8.93 9.65
CA ALA A 26 -10.91 7.53 9.37
C ALA A 26 -10.79 6.66 10.62
N VAL A 27 -11.47 5.52 10.58
CA VAL A 27 -11.36 4.46 11.57
C VAL A 27 -10.90 3.18 10.90
N MET A 28 -10.09 2.39 11.60
CA MET A 28 -9.74 1.05 11.13
C MET A 28 -10.92 0.11 11.35
N THR A 29 -11.40 -0.53 10.29
CA THR A 29 -12.51 -1.50 10.35
C THR A 29 -12.05 -2.94 10.33
N GLY A 30 -10.79 -3.19 9.95
CA GLY A 30 -10.19 -4.52 10.00
C GLY A 30 -8.68 -4.48 9.77
N GLY A 31 -7.99 -5.53 10.18
CA GLY A 31 -6.56 -5.69 9.97
C GLY A 31 -6.13 -7.15 9.99
N GLN A 32 -5.05 -7.44 9.27
CA GLN A 32 -4.38 -8.74 9.26
C GLN A 32 -2.92 -8.54 9.63
N ILE A 33 -2.60 -8.74 10.91
CA ILE A 33 -1.26 -8.53 11.46
C ILE A 33 -0.21 -9.35 10.70
N HIS A 34 -0.50 -10.63 10.44
CA HIS A 34 0.45 -11.52 9.78
C HIS A 34 0.81 -11.10 8.35
N ASN A 35 -0.11 -10.43 7.65
CA ASN A 35 0.06 -9.98 6.27
C ASN A 35 0.37 -8.48 6.16
N ASP A 36 0.48 -7.78 7.29
CA ASP A 36 0.67 -6.33 7.34
C ASP A 36 -0.38 -5.56 6.51
N LEU A 37 -1.66 -5.89 6.66
CA LEU A 37 -2.78 -5.25 5.96
C LEU A 37 -3.75 -4.58 6.94
N ALA A 38 -4.28 -3.42 6.56
CA ALA A 38 -5.35 -2.73 7.26
C ALA A 38 -6.41 -2.19 6.29
N VAL A 39 -7.66 -2.21 6.73
CA VAL A 39 -8.79 -1.59 6.03
C VAL A 39 -9.27 -0.41 6.87
N LEU A 40 -9.35 0.75 6.23
CA LEU A 40 -9.82 1.99 6.82
C LEU A 40 -11.14 2.42 6.19
N GLN A 41 -12.05 2.90 7.02
CA GLN A 41 -13.30 3.54 6.64
C GLN A 41 -13.16 5.05 6.87
N ALA A 42 -13.25 5.82 5.79
CA ALA A 42 -13.35 7.28 5.88
C ALA A 42 -14.74 7.66 6.38
N GLN A 43 -14.83 8.71 7.19
CA GLN A 43 -16.12 9.27 7.61
C GLN A 43 -16.82 10.04 6.49
N LYS A 44 -16.04 10.58 5.54
CA LYS A 44 -16.52 11.30 4.35
C LYS A 44 -15.66 10.90 3.14
N LEU A 45 -16.31 10.65 2.01
CA LEU A 45 -15.64 10.39 0.74
C LEU A 45 -15.88 11.59 -0.20
N PRO A 46 -14.91 11.93 -1.08
CA PRO A 46 -15.15 12.81 -2.22
C PRO A 46 -16.18 12.18 -3.18
N ASP A 47 -16.99 13.02 -3.82
CA ASP A 47 -18.03 12.57 -4.75
C ASP A 47 -17.44 11.93 -6.02
N ASP A 48 -16.22 12.29 -6.38
CA ASP A 48 -15.49 11.83 -7.57
C ASP A 48 -14.49 10.70 -7.26
N LEU A 49 -14.56 10.11 -6.06
CA LEU A 49 -13.66 9.02 -5.67
C LEU A 49 -13.84 7.80 -6.57
N LYS A 50 -12.76 7.41 -7.25
CA LYS A 50 -12.70 6.21 -8.07
C LYS A 50 -11.94 5.11 -7.34
N ALA A 51 -12.59 3.96 -7.17
CA ALA A 51 -11.92 2.77 -6.66
C ALA A 51 -10.87 2.28 -7.67
N ALA A 52 -9.70 1.88 -7.17
CA ALA A 52 -8.69 1.20 -7.98
C ALA A 52 -9.24 -0.13 -8.50
N THR A 53 -8.96 -0.44 -9.77
CA THR A 53 -9.32 -1.73 -10.35
C THR A 53 -8.31 -2.78 -9.90
N MET A 54 -8.79 -3.82 -9.21
CA MET A 54 -7.95 -4.96 -8.85
C MET A 54 -7.85 -5.96 -9.99
N ARG A 55 -6.67 -6.54 -10.18
CA ARG A 55 -6.43 -7.63 -11.12
C ARG A 55 -5.85 -8.84 -10.38
N SER A 56 -6.19 -10.04 -10.86
CA SER A 56 -5.54 -11.27 -10.42
C SER A 56 -4.04 -11.25 -10.71
N THR A 57 -3.23 -11.81 -9.81
CA THR A 57 -1.79 -12.00 -10.00
C THR A 57 -1.45 -13.34 -10.68
N ALA A 58 -2.46 -14.14 -11.05
CA ALA A 58 -2.25 -15.49 -11.60
C ALA A 58 -1.49 -15.52 -12.93
N GLU A 59 -1.59 -14.44 -13.71
CA GLU A 59 -0.93 -14.31 -15.02
C GLU A 59 0.33 -13.43 -14.97
N LEU A 60 0.69 -12.93 -13.78
CA LEU A 60 1.85 -12.05 -13.61
C LEU A 60 3.15 -12.81 -13.85
N GLN A 61 4.09 -12.23 -14.60
CA GLN A 61 5.36 -12.83 -14.96
C GLN A 61 6.53 -11.88 -14.64
N PRO A 62 7.73 -12.41 -14.29
CA PRO A 62 8.93 -11.59 -14.25
C PRO A 62 9.18 -10.91 -15.60
N GLY A 63 9.49 -9.62 -15.59
CA GLY A 63 9.63 -8.78 -16.78
C GLY A 63 8.37 -7.99 -17.14
N ASP A 64 7.20 -8.30 -16.57
CA ASP A 64 5.99 -7.49 -16.73
C ASP A 64 6.23 -6.08 -16.19
N GLY A 65 5.80 -5.07 -16.93
CA GLY A 65 5.91 -3.67 -16.51
C GLY A 65 5.06 -3.39 -15.26
N VAL A 66 5.63 -2.63 -14.33
CA VAL A 66 4.93 -2.15 -13.13
C VAL A 66 5.12 -0.66 -12.93
N VAL A 67 4.16 -0.06 -12.24
CA VAL A 67 4.20 1.33 -11.79
C VAL A 67 3.88 1.32 -10.31
N ALA A 68 4.69 2.01 -9.51
CA ALA A 68 4.42 2.25 -8.09
C ALA A 68 4.00 3.72 -7.90
N VAL A 69 2.91 3.93 -7.18
CA VAL A 69 2.38 5.26 -6.84
C VAL A 69 2.35 5.41 -5.32
N GLY A 70 2.87 6.52 -4.81
CA GLY A 70 2.92 6.74 -3.36
C GLY A 70 3.20 8.19 -2.99
N PHE A 71 3.54 8.40 -1.72
CA PHE A 71 3.87 9.72 -1.17
C PHE A 71 5.23 9.67 -0.44
N PRO A 72 6.31 9.36 -1.18
CA PRO A 72 7.61 9.13 -0.57
C PRO A 72 8.10 10.39 0.14
N PHE A 73 8.72 10.21 1.31
CA PHE A 73 9.32 11.28 2.13
C PHE A 73 8.39 12.42 2.56
N GLY A 74 7.08 12.33 2.33
CA GLY A 74 6.16 13.41 2.71
C GLY A 74 6.20 14.64 1.79
N ILE A 75 6.85 14.57 0.63
CA ILE A 75 7.09 15.75 -0.23
C ILE A 75 6.09 15.92 -1.37
N GLY A 76 5.30 14.89 -1.67
CA GLY A 76 4.29 14.94 -2.72
C GLY A 76 3.96 13.57 -3.33
N PRO A 77 2.85 13.46 -4.08
CA PRO A 77 2.54 12.26 -4.85
C PRO A 77 3.66 11.99 -5.85
N SER A 78 4.12 10.74 -5.92
CA SER A 78 5.20 10.33 -6.82
C SER A 78 4.83 9.06 -7.56
N VAL A 79 5.35 8.94 -8.79
CA VAL A 79 5.20 7.78 -9.65
C VAL A 79 6.59 7.29 -10.05
N SER A 80 6.83 5.98 -9.92
CA SER A 80 8.02 5.32 -10.44
C SER A 80 7.63 4.09 -11.25
N SER A 81 8.47 3.69 -12.21
CA SER A 81 8.23 2.55 -13.09
C SER A 81 9.39 1.57 -13.06
N GLY A 82 9.09 0.31 -13.31
CA GLY A 82 10.06 -0.77 -13.38
C GLY A 82 9.41 -2.02 -13.94
N VAL A 83 9.93 -3.18 -13.54
CA VAL A 83 9.40 -4.49 -13.89
C VAL A 83 9.18 -5.35 -12.65
N VAL A 84 8.35 -6.38 -12.78
CA VAL A 84 8.34 -7.50 -11.85
C VAL A 84 9.69 -8.20 -11.92
N SER A 85 10.46 -8.16 -10.83
CA SER A 85 11.78 -8.81 -10.74
C SER A 85 11.69 -10.21 -10.14
N GLY A 86 10.58 -10.56 -9.49
CA GLY A 86 10.39 -11.87 -8.90
C GLY A 86 9.01 -12.07 -8.29
N LEU A 87 8.60 -13.33 -8.16
CA LEU A 87 7.32 -13.75 -7.62
C LEU A 87 7.53 -14.76 -6.49
N LYS A 88 6.49 -14.99 -5.69
CA LYS A 88 6.48 -15.96 -4.59
C LYS A 88 7.63 -15.72 -3.59
N ARG A 89 8.03 -14.46 -3.40
CA ARG A 89 9.07 -14.11 -2.42
C ARG A 89 8.52 -14.25 -1.01
N SER A 90 9.42 -14.48 -0.08
CA SER A 90 9.14 -14.45 1.35
C SER A 90 9.99 -13.38 2.00
N PHE A 91 9.39 -12.56 2.86
CA PHE A 91 10.07 -11.63 3.72
C PHE A 91 10.01 -12.13 5.15
N ARG A 92 11.14 -12.03 5.87
CA ARG A 92 11.19 -12.24 7.31
C ARG A 92 11.62 -10.95 7.95
N SER A 93 10.86 -10.47 8.93
CA SER A 93 11.25 -9.26 9.66
C SER A 93 12.61 -9.47 10.34
N PRO A 94 13.44 -8.42 10.48
CA PRO A 94 14.75 -8.53 11.12
C PRO A 94 14.69 -9.13 12.54
N GLU A 95 13.60 -8.88 13.26
CA GLU A 95 13.34 -9.40 14.61
C GLU A 95 12.88 -10.86 14.59
N GLY A 96 12.69 -11.46 13.41
CA GLY A 96 12.28 -12.85 13.20
C GLY A 96 10.82 -13.17 13.52
N LYS A 97 10.04 -12.17 13.93
CA LYS A 97 8.68 -12.33 14.47
C LYS A 97 7.59 -12.42 13.40
N GLN A 98 7.85 -11.88 12.21
CA GLN A 98 6.89 -11.87 11.13
C GLN A 98 7.51 -12.50 9.88
N GLN A 99 6.76 -13.40 9.27
CA GLN A 99 7.07 -13.99 7.98
C GLN A 99 5.89 -13.77 7.05
N ILE A 100 6.12 -13.05 5.96
CA ILE A 100 5.12 -12.78 4.93
C ILE A 100 5.56 -13.55 3.68
N GLY A 101 4.64 -14.36 3.14
CA GLY A 101 4.88 -15.15 1.94
C GLY A 101 4.16 -14.58 0.72
N ASN A 102 4.41 -15.21 -0.44
CA ASN A 102 3.75 -14.89 -1.71
C ASN A 102 3.87 -13.42 -2.15
N LEU A 103 5.00 -12.79 -1.84
CA LEU A 103 5.28 -11.40 -2.20
C LEU A 103 5.72 -11.27 -3.65
N ILE A 104 5.39 -10.13 -4.25
CA ILE A 104 5.89 -9.67 -5.55
C ILE A 104 7.11 -8.79 -5.26
N GLN A 105 8.19 -9.03 -6.00
CA GLN A 105 9.37 -8.17 -6.02
C GLN A 105 9.39 -7.40 -7.33
N PHE A 106 9.75 -6.12 -7.26
CA PHE A 106 9.92 -5.24 -8.40
C PHE A 106 11.14 -4.33 -8.21
N ASP A 107 11.54 -3.61 -9.25
CA ASP A 107 12.68 -2.69 -9.24
C ASP A 107 12.31 -1.21 -9.49
N ALA A 108 11.02 -0.89 -9.66
CA ALA A 108 10.52 0.48 -9.55
C ALA A 108 10.95 1.10 -8.21
N ALA A 109 11.31 2.38 -8.21
CA ALA A 109 11.80 3.06 -7.01
C ALA A 109 10.74 3.06 -5.90
N ALA A 110 11.04 2.38 -4.79
CA ALA A 110 10.21 2.35 -3.58
C ALA A 110 10.99 2.88 -2.37
N ASN A 111 10.41 3.87 -1.68
CA ASN A 111 11.06 4.58 -0.57
C ASN A 111 10.11 4.71 0.63
N PRO A 112 10.60 5.07 1.83
CA PRO A 112 9.75 5.41 2.97
C PRO A 112 8.66 6.40 2.56
N GLY A 113 7.39 6.07 2.85
CA GLY A 113 6.21 6.81 2.41
C GLY A 113 5.47 6.20 1.22
N ASN A 114 6.03 5.17 0.55
CA ASN A 114 5.29 4.39 -0.44
C ASN A 114 4.45 3.26 0.17
N SER A 115 4.68 2.88 1.42
CA SER A 115 3.89 1.85 2.11
C SER A 115 2.38 2.14 2.03
N GLY A 116 1.60 1.13 1.63
CA GLY A 116 0.16 1.21 1.41
C GLY A 116 -0.27 1.78 0.04
N GLY A 117 0.65 2.31 -0.76
CA GLY A 117 0.39 2.74 -2.14
C GLY A 117 0.28 1.57 -3.12
N PRO A 118 -0.36 1.78 -4.29
CA PRO A 118 -0.49 0.77 -5.34
C PRO A 118 0.77 0.61 -6.20
#